data_AF-A0A1Y4R5E8-F1
#
_entry.id   AF-A0A1Y4R5E8-F1
#
_cell.length_a   1.000
_cell.length_b   1.000
_cell.length_c   1.000
_cell.angle_alpha   90.00
_cell.angle_beta   90.00
_cell.angle_gamma   90.00
#
_symmetry.space_group_name_H-M   'P 1'
#
loop_
_entity.id
_entity.type
_entity.pdbx_description
1 polymer ?
#
loop_
_entity_poly.entity_id
_entity_poly.type
_entity_poly.pdbx_seq_one_letter_code
_entity_poly.pdbx_strand_id
1 'polypeptide(L)'
;MKRLGMYNNPEIIQENKDLMMTVVKCPYCGHPTTVGQLVGISGYHGCPHCYFVEGGLREIVMYLQKNDYPVYAKGLFYQDGFEKNKKAYLPLL
;
A
#
# COMPACT_ATOMS: atom_id res chain seq x y z
N MET A 1 -14.57 -8.85 -13.86
CA MET A 1 -13.22 -8.29 -13.62
C MET A 1 -12.32 -9.36 -13.05
N LYS A 2 -11.12 -9.54 -13.63
CA LYS A 2 -10.09 -10.47 -13.13
C LYS A 2 -9.64 -10.00 -11.74
N ARG A 3 -9.63 -10.89 -10.75
CA ARG A 3 -9.13 -10.60 -9.39
C ARG A 3 -7.68 -11.07 -9.27
N LEU A 4 -6.83 -10.24 -8.67
CA LEU A 4 -5.39 -10.52 -8.51
C LEU A 4 -5.06 -11.26 -7.21
N GLY A 5 -6.07 -11.65 -6.42
CA GLY A 5 -5.89 -12.37 -5.16
C GLY A 5 -5.32 -11.53 -4.01
N MET A 6 -5.22 -10.21 -4.19
CA MET A 6 -4.71 -9.28 -3.18
C MET A 6 -5.86 -8.76 -2.30
N TYR A 7 -5.60 -8.54 -1.01
CA TYR A 7 -6.62 -8.11 -0.03
C TYR A 7 -7.32 -6.80 -0.45
N ASN A 8 -6.53 -5.81 -0.86
CA ASN A 8 -7.02 -4.51 -1.34
C ASN A 8 -7.31 -4.48 -2.86
N ASN A 9 -7.28 -5.64 -3.52
CA ASN A 9 -7.66 -5.90 -4.92
C ASN A 9 -7.46 -4.71 -5.88
N PRO A 10 -6.22 -4.44 -6.32
CA PRO A 10 -5.92 -3.27 -7.12
C PRO A 10 -6.63 -3.28 -8.47
N GLU A 11 -7.02 -2.09 -8.92
CA GLU A 11 -7.66 -1.87 -10.21
C GLU A 11 -6.67 -2.15 -11.35
N ILE A 12 -7.04 -2.99 -12.32
CA ILE A 12 -6.23 -3.25 -13.50
C ILE A 12 -6.43 -2.10 -14.49
N ILE A 13 -5.33 -1.44 -14.86
CA ILE A 13 -5.30 -0.34 -15.84
C ILE A 13 -4.98 -0.91 -17.22
N GLN A 14 -4.04 -1.86 -17.31
CA GLN A 14 -3.62 -2.48 -18.57
C GLN A 14 -3.25 -3.95 -18.36
N GLU A 15 -3.97 -4.85 -19.03
CA GLU A 15 -3.65 -6.28 -19.01
C GLU A 15 -2.37 -6.60 -19.80
N ASN A 16 -1.65 -7.62 -19.34
CA ASN A 16 -0.51 -8.21 -20.03
C ASN A 16 -0.61 -9.74 -19.98
N LYS A 17 -0.04 -10.44 -20.97
CA LYS A 17 0.06 -11.90 -20.98
C LYS A 17 0.87 -12.42 -19.79
N ASP A 18 1.94 -11.70 -19.44
CA ASP A 18 2.65 -11.90 -18.18
C ASP A 18 1.94 -11.12 -17.06
N LEU A 19 1.46 -11.85 -16.06
CA LEU A 19 0.76 -11.27 -14.91
C LEU A 19 1.64 -10.24 -14.19
N MET A 20 2.95 -10.47 -14.10
CA MET A 20 3.89 -9.60 -13.39
C MET A 20 4.05 -8.24 -14.09
N MET A 21 3.76 -8.19 -15.39
CA MET A 21 3.82 -7.00 -16.24
C MET A 21 2.47 -6.31 -16.43
N THR A 22 1.39 -6.85 -15.84
CA THR A 22 0.07 -6.20 -15.83
C THR A 22 0.16 -4.88 -15.05
N VAL A 23 -0.30 -3.78 -15.64
CA VAL A 23 -0.31 -2.47 -14.99
C VAL A 23 -1.58 -2.33 -14.18
N VAL A 24 -1.41 -1.92 -12.93
CA VAL A 24 -2.47 -1.73 -11.95
C VAL A 24 -2.33 -0.37 -11.29
N LYS A 25 -3.43 0.12 -10.74
CA LYS A 25 -3.44 1.27 -9.86
C LYS A 25 -2.99 0.82 -8.47
N CYS A 26 -1.92 1.41 -7.93
CA CYS A 26 -1.49 1.10 -6.58
C CYS A 26 -2.67 1.32 -5.62
N PRO A 27 -3.06 0.31 -4.85
CA PRO A 27 -4.28 0.38 -4.04
C PRO A 27 -4.12 1.29 -2.80
N TYR A 28 -2.88 1.72 -2.49
CA TYR A 28 -2.61 2.64 -1.37
C TYR A 28 -2.42 4.10 -1.79
N CYS A 29 -1.74 4.38 -2.92
CA CYS A 29 -1.44 5.76 -3.35
C CYS A 29 -2.02 6.14 -4.72
N GLY A 30 -2.65 5.20 -5.44
CA GLY A 30 -3.20 5.46 -6.77
C GLY A 30 -2.17 5.51 -7.91
N HIS A 31 -0.86 5.44 -7.62
CA HIS A 31 0.18 5.49 -8.64
C HIS A 31 0.13 4.26 -9.57
N PRO A 32 0.21 4.43 -10.90
CA PRO A 32 0.32 3.30 -11.83
C PRO A 32 1.61 2.51 -11.57
N THR A 33 1.50 1.19 -11.47
CA THR A 33 2.63 0.29 -11.18
C THR A 33 2.37 -1.06 -11.83
N THR A 34 3.37 -1.92 -11.96
CA THR A 34 3.11 -3.31 -12.34
C THR A 34 2.75 -4.17 -11.13
N VAL A 35 2.03 -5.27 -11.35
CA VAL A 35 1.75 -6.29 -10.31
C VAL A 35 3.06 -6.76 -9.66
N GLY A 36 4.11 -7.00 -10.45
CA GLY A 36 5.39 -7.47 -9.94
C GLY A 36 6.16 -6.47 -9.07
N GLN A 37 5.76 -5.19 -9.09
CA GLN A 37 6.34 -4.14 -8.26
C GLN A 37 5.57 -3.91 -6.95
N LEU A 38 4.40 -4.52 -6.77
CA LEU A 38 3.64 -4.38 -5.54
C LEU A 38 4.35 -5.08 -4.37
N VAL A 39 4.38 -4.40 -3.23
CA VAL A 39 5.03 -4.87 -2.00
C VAL A 39 3.98 -5.02 -0.90
N GLY A 40 3.95 -6.19 -0.28
CA GLY A 40 2.98 -6.54 0.76
C GLY A 40 3.50 -6.32 2.18
N ILE A 41 2.65 -5.81 3.06
CA ILE A 41 2.82 -5.86 4.52
C ILE A 41 1.49 -6.15 5.18
N SER A 42 1.44 -7.20 6.00
CA SER A 42 0.22 -7.64 6.69
C SER A 42 -1.00 -7.79 5.75
N GLY A 43 -0.79 -8.33 4.54
CA GLY A 43 -1.83 -8.55 3.53
C GLY A 43 -2.18 -7.33 2.66
N TYR A 44 -1.74 -6.12 3.03
CA TYR A 44 -1.93 -4.91 2.23
C TYR A 44 -0.77 -4.65 1.30
N HIS A 45 -1.09 -4.21 0.09
CA HIS A 45 -0.09 -3.96 -0.95
C HIS A 45 0.10 -2.45 -1.19
N GLY A 46 1.35 -2.02 -1.25
CA GLY A 46 1.77 -0.70 -1.73
C GLY A 46 2.67 -0.83 -2.95
N CYS A 47 3.11 0.29 -3.52
CA CYS A 47 4.11 0.33 -4.58
C CYS A 47 5.35 1.12 -4.12
N PRO A 48 6.49 1.06 -4.84
CA PRO A 48 7.72 1.75 -4.43
C PRO A 48 7.55 3.25 -4.20
N HIS A 49 6.62 3.90 -4.91
CA HIS A 49 6.30 5.33 -4.75
C HIS A 49 5.78 5.69 -3.35
N CYS A 50 5.11 4.78 -2.66
CA CYS A 50 4.48 5.06 -1.36
C CYS A 50 4.98 4.16 -0.22
N TYR A 51 5.74 3.11 -0.53
CA TYR A 51 6.11 2.10 0.46
C TYR A 51 7.44 2.40 1.16
N PHE A 52 8.50 2.68 0.39
CA PHE A 52 9.88 2.87 0.89
C PHE A 52 10.31 4.34 0.97
N VAL A 53 9.36 5.27 1.01
CA VAL A 53 9.62 6.70 1.12
C VAL A 53 9.44 7.15 2.57
N GLU A 54 10.01 8.30 2.92
CA GLU A 54 9.80 8.96 4.21
C GLU A 54 8.29 9.26 4.41
N GLY A 55 7.76 8.85 5.56
CA GLY A 55 6.33 8.87 5.84
C GLY A 55 5.52 7.88 5.00
N GLY A 56 6.20 6.88 4.42
CA GLY A 56 5.61 5.83 3.62
C GLY A 56 4.98 4.71 4.44
N LEU A 57 4.31 3.79 3.74
CA LEU A 57 3.55 2.71 4.37
C LEU A 57 4.41 1.88 5.34
N ARG A 58 5.67 1.59 5.00
CA ARG A 58 6.56 0.80 5.85
C ARG A 58 6.82 1.47 7.19
N GLU A 59 7.20 2.73 7.19
CA GLU A 59 7.55 3.46 8.42
C GLU A 59 6.34 3.64 9.32
N ILE A 60 5.19 3.96 8.73
CA ILE A 60 3.93 4.13 9.46
C ILE A 60 3.50 2.82 10.12
N VAL A 61 3.55 1.70 9.38
CA VAL A 61 3.24 0.38 9.95
C VAL A 61 4.17 0.07 11.12
N MET A 62 5.47 0.29 10.96
CA MET A 62 6.44 -0.02 12.01
C MET A 62 6.26 0.87 13.24
N TYR A 63 5.98 2.16 13.03
CA TYR A 63 5.70 3.10 14.11
C TYR A 63 4.45 2.70 14.88
N LEU A 64 3.34 2.42 14.20
CA LEU A 64 2.09 2.02 14.83
C LEU A 64 2.27 0.70 15.59
N GLN A 65 2.94 -0.28 14.99
CA GLN A 65 3.20 -1.56 15.65
C GLN A 65 3.97 -1.38 16.97
N LYS A 66 4.91 -0.42 17.03
CA LYS A 66 5.74 -0.16 18.21
C LYS A 66 5.07 0.76 19.24
N ASN A 67 4.35 1.78 18.80
CA ASN A 67 3.91 2.88 19.67
C ASN A 67 2.38 2.93 19.87
N ASP A 68 1.59 2.37 18.95
CA ASP A 68 0.12 2.35 19.03
C ASP A 68 -0.43 1.04 18.42
N TYR A 69 -0.16 -0.06 19.13
CA TYR A 69 -0.59 -1.39 18.71
C TYR A 69 -2.12 -1.50 18.49
N PRO A 70 -3.00 -0.86 19.29
CA PRO A 70 -4.43 -0.86 19.03
C PRO A 70 -4.80 -0.27 17.65
N VAL A 71 -4.18 0.82 17.22
CA VAL A 71 -4.38 1.38 15.87
C VAL A 71 -3.80 0.46 14.80
N TYR A 72 -2.61 -0.09 15.02
CA TYR A 72 -2.00 -1.08 14.13
C TYR A 72 -2.94 -2.28 13.90
N ALA A 73 -3.45 -2.88 14.98
CA ALA A 73 -4.30 -4.06 14.93
C ALA A 73 -5.63 -3.82 14.22
N LYS A 74 -6.18 -2.60 14.28
CA LYS A 74 -7.41 -2.23 13.53
C LYS A 74 -7.16 -2.11 12.02
N GLY A 75 -5.95 -1.77 11.60
CA GLY A 75 -5.58 -1.69 10.19
C GLY A 75 -6.32 -0.63 9.36
N LEU A 76 -7.04 0.31 9.98
CA LEU A 76 -7.82 1.31 9.24
C LEU A 76 -6.94 2.26 8.42
N PHE A 77 -5.72 2.52 8.89
CA PHE A 77 -4.75 3.36 8.19
C PHE A 77 -4.40 2.79 6.80
N TYR A 78 -4.50 1.48 6.56
CA TYR A 78 -4.26 0.95 5.21
C TYR A 78 -5.28 1.44 4.17
N GLN A 79 -6.51 1.78 4.60
CA GLN A 79 -7.59 2.25 3.73
C GLN A 79 -7.56 3.77 3.53
N ASP A 80 -6.98 4.50 4.48
CA ASP A 80 -6.88 5.96 4.45
C ASP A 80 -6.00 6.49 3.31
N GLY A 81 -5.15 5.64 2.74
CA GLY A 81 -4.30 5.97 1.61
C GLY A 81 -3.07 6.79 1.96
N PHE A 82 -2.15 6.93 1.01
CA PHE A 82 -0.81 7.45 1.24
C PHE A 82 -0.78 8.90 1.76
N GLU A 83 -1.40 9.85 1.08
CA GLU A 83 -1.29 11.28 1.43
C GLU A 83 -1.86 11.60 2.82
N LYS A 84 -3.00 10.99 3.16
CA LYS A 84 -3.65 11.19 4.47
C LYS A 84 -2.76 10.66 5.59
N ASN A 85 -2.22 9.45 5.41
CA ASN A 85 -1.33 8.84 6.39
C ASN A 85 -0.01 9.59 6.51
N LYS A 86 0.61 9.98 5.39
CA LYS A 86 1.84 10.77 5.42
C LYS A 86 1.65 12.05 6.22
N LYS A 87 0.56 12.80 5.98
CA LYS A 87 0.24 14.00 6.75
C LYS A 87 0.03 13.73 8.25
N ALA A 88 -0.61 12.61 8.60
CA ALA A 88 -0.96 12.29 9.98
C ALA A 88 0.24 11.78 10.79
N TYR A 89 1.09 10.94 10.19
CA TYR A 89 2.10 10.19 10.91
C TYR A 89 3.52 10.70 10.69
N LEU A 90 3.83 11.37 9.57
CA LEU A 90 5.19 11.88 9.33
C LEU A 90 5.72 12.77 10.47
N PRO A 91 4.92 13.64 11.12
CA PRO A 91 5.41 14.42 12.26
C PRO A 91 5.75 13.59 13.52
N LEU A 92 5.42 12.30 13.54
CA LEU A 92 5.57 11.39 14.66
C LEU A 92 6.66 10.33 14.43
N LEU A 93 7.17 10.20 13.20
CA LEU A 93 8.24 9.27 12.81
C LEU A 93 9.61 9.82 13.19
#